data_AF-A0A6J0YL20-F1
#
_entry.id   AF-A0A6J0YL20-F1
#
_cell.length_a   1.000
_cell.length_b   1.000
_cell.length_c   1.000
_cell.angle_alpha   90.00
_cell.angle_beta   90.00
_cell.angle_gamma   90.00
#
_symmetry.space_group_name_H-M   'P 1'
#
loop_
_entity.id
_entity.type
_entity.pdbx_description
1 polymer ?
#
loop_
_entity_poly.entity_id
_entity_poly.type
_entity_poly.pdbx_seq_one_letter_code
_entity_poly.pdbx_strand_id
1 'polypeptide(L)'
;MLQHPKVKGPGVGLLGFSKGGDLCLSMASFLKGITATVVINACVANTIAPLRYKDMIIPELSYDLKKHTITESGFLNFVDIWDNPLEKTNHQSLIPLEKAQGPFLFIVSMDDHNWKSKVYARIASEQLQAHGKDRPQIIYYPGSGHCIDPPYFPLCRASVHAVLGQPVFYGGEPKAHSKAQADAWQQIQTFFHKHLNGKKSVRPSKL
;
A
#
# COMPACT_ATOMS: atom_id res chain seq x y z
N MET A 1 7.31 -7.14 -18.97
CA MET A 1 5.91 -7.60 -18.91
C MET A 1 5.12 -7.30 -20.18
N LEU A 2 4.84 -6.03 -20.53
CA LEU A 2 3.96 -5.69 -21.66
C LEU A 2 4.43 -6.14 -23.06
N GLN A 3 5.73 -6.41 -23.23
CA GLN A 3 6.27 -6.95 -24.49
C GLN A 3 6.15 -8.47 -24.60
N HIS A 4 5.71 -9.17 -23.54
CA HIS A 4 5.63 -10.62 -23.55
C HIS A 4 4.36 -11.08 -24.29
N PRO A 5 4.45 -12.02 -25.25
CA PRO A 5 3.35 -12.37 -26.15
C PRO A 5 2.12 -12.98 -25.44
N LYS A 6 2.30 -13.51 -24.23
CA LYS A 6 1.20 -14.06 -23.40
C LYS A 6 0.58 -13.05 -22.43
N VAL A 7 0.98 -11.78 -22.47
CA VAL A 7 0.39 -10.71 -21.65
C VAL A 7 -0.59 -9.91 -22.51
N LYS A 8 -1.86 -9.86 -22.08
CA LYS A 8 -2.96 -9.27 -22.86
C LYS A 8 -2.79 -7.77 -23.16
N GLY A 9 -2.26 -6.98 -22.22
CA GLY A 9 -2.20 -5.52 -22.33
C GLY A 9 -3.58 -4.83 -22.34
N PRO A 10 -3.67 -3.53 -22.65
CA PRO A 10 -2.58 -2.63 -23.07
C PRO A 10 -1.71 -2.12 -21.91
N GLY A 11 -2.14 -2.32 -20.67
CA GLY A 11 -1.38 -2.02 -19.46
C GLY A 11 -1.34 -3.22 -18.50
N VAL A 12 -0.69 -3.04 -17.35
CA VAL A 12 -0.56 -4.05 -16.30
C VAL A 12 -1.24 -3.61 -15.00
N GLY A 13 -1.65 -4.59 -14.20
CA GLY A 13 -1.98 -4.37 -12.80
C GLY A 13 -0.71 -4.39 -11.95
N LEU A 14 -0.71 -3.59 -10.88
CA LEU A 14 0.34 -3.62 -9.84
C LEU A 14 -0.26 -4.12 -8.54
N LEU A 15 0.42 -5.05 -7.87
CA LEU A 15 0.09 -5.52 -6.53
C LEU A 15 1.32 -5.34 -5.65
N GLY A 16 1.20 -4.54 -4.60
CA GLY A 16 2.32 -4.23 -3.70
C GLY A 16 1.94 -4.36 -2.23
N PHE A 17 2.80 -4.99 -1.44
CA PHE A 17 2.68 -5.10 0.00
C PHE A 17 3.77 -4.26 0.68
N SER A 18 3.43 -3.56 1.78
CA SER A 18 4.39 -2.83 2.60
C SER A 18 5.18 -1.80 1.76
N LYS A 19 6.53 -1.80 1.81
CA LYS A 19 7.40 -1.03 0.91
C LYS A 19 7.09 -1.30 -0.58
N GLY A 20 6.75 -2.52 -0.95
CA GLY A 20 6.31 -2.83 -2.33
C GLY A 20 5.03 -2.07 -2.73
N GLY A 21 4.19 -1.73 -1.76
CA GLY A 21 3.02 -0.87 -1.95
C GLY A 21 3.38 0.57 -2.29
N ASP A 22 4.32 1.19 -1.56
CA ASP A 22 4.77 2.56 -1.88
C ASP A 22 5.46 2.65 -3.27
N LEU A 23 6.15 1.58 -3.67
CA LEU A 23 6.71 1.45 -5.01
C LEU A 23 5.61 1.32 -6.07
N CYS A 24 4.55 0.54 -5.80
CA CYS A 24 3.41 0.44 -6.72
C CYS A 24 2.68 1.78 -6.89
N LEU A 25 2.51 2.55 -5.80
CA LEU A 25 1.96 3.90 -5.87
C LEU A 25 2.85 4.81 -6.71
N SER A 26 4.17 4.77 -6.48
CA SER A 26 5.14 5.57 -7.25
C SER A 26 5.14 5.20 -8.73
N MET A 27 5.14 3.90 -9.06
CA MET A 27 5.04 3.42 -10.43
C MET A 27 3.74 3.90 -11.09
N ALA A 28 2.61 3.84 -10.39
CA ALA A 28 1.33 4.32 -10.92
C ALA A 28 1.34 5.83 -11.19
N SER A 29 2.03 6.62 -10.37
CA SER A 29 2.14 8.08 -10.52
C SER A 29 3.07 8.52 -11.64
N PHE A 30 4.14 7.77 -11.93
CA PHE A 30 5.21 8.22 -12.83
C PHE A 30 5.38 7.42 -14.11
N LEU A 31 4.91 6.18 -14.16
CA LEU A 31 5.08 5.30 -15.32
C LEU A 31 3.79 5.22 -16.15
N LYS A 32 3.96 5.04 -17.46
CA LYS A 32 2.86 4.74 -18.38
C LYS A 32 2.57 3.24 -18.38
N GLY A 33 1.37 2.87 -18.81
CA GLY A 33 0.98 1.47 -18.97
C GLY A 33 0.54 0.77 -17.68
N ILE A 34 0.24 1.53 -16.62
CA ILE A 34 -0.38 1.01 -15.39
C ILE A 34 -1.90 1.18 -15.50
N THR A 35 -2.64 0.07 -15.45
CA THR A 35 -4.10 0.07 -15.62
C THR A 35 -4.84 0.09 -14.29
N ALA A 36 -4.33 -0.58 -13.26
CA ALA A 36 -4.96 -0.65 -11.95
C ALA A 36 -3.91 -1.00 -10.88
N THR A 37 -4.10 -0.49 -9.67
CA THR A 37 -3.11 -0.66 -8.59
C THR A 37 -3.79 -1.13 -7.31
N VAL A 38 -3.31 -2.23 -6.75
CA VAL A 38 -3.70 -2.75 -5.45
C VAL A 38 -2.51 -2.60 -4.52
N VAL A 39 -2.76 -2.05 -3.33
CA VAL A 39 -1.75 -1.96 -2.28
C VAL A 39 -2.27 -2.54 -0.97
N ILE A 40 -1.42 -3.29 -0.29
CA ILE A 40 -1.68 -3.94 0.98
C ILE A 40 -0.78 -3.29 2.02
N ASN A 41 -1.38 -2.66 3.04
CA ASN A 41 -0.65 -2.05 4.15
C ASN A 41 0.50 -1.17 3.71
N ALA A 42 0.22 -0.20 2.83
CA ALA A 42 1.22 0.64 2.18
C ALA A 42 1.31 2.04 2.79
N CYS A 43 2.52 2.60 2.83
CA CYS A 43 2.74 4.02 3.03
C CYS A 43 2.48 4.79 1.73
N VAL A 44 1.95 6.00 1.86
CA VAL A 44 1.69 6.92 0.72
C VAL A 44 2.82 7.93 0.51
N ALA A 45 3.84 7.86 1.37
CA ALA A 45 5.10 8.55 1.20
C ALA A 45 6.19 7.53 0.86
N ASN A 46 7.24 7.98 0.18
CA ASN A 46 8.41 7.16 -0.06
C ASN A 46 9.15 6.88 1.26
N THR A 47 9.40 5.61 1.57
CA THR A 47 10.09 5.21 2.81
C THR A 47 11.47 4.59 2.54
N ILE A 48 12.29 4.44 3.59
CA ILE A 48 13.57 3.70 3.62
C ILE A 48 14.74 4.38 2.89
N ALA A 49 14.59 4.74 1.62
CA ALA A 49 15.67 5.34 0.82
C ALA A 49 15.11 6.31 -0.23
N PRO A 50 15.89 7.31 -0.69
CA PRO A 50 15.44 8.24 -1.72
C PRO A 50 15.05 7.48 -3.01
N LEU A 51 13.85 7.75 -3.53
CA LEU A 51 13.40 7.18 -4.80
C LEU A 51 13.83 8.10 -5.95
N ARG A 52 14.50 7.53 -6.96
CA ARG A 52 14.98 8.26 -8.13
C ARG A 52 14.29 7.78 -9.41
N TYR A 53 13.83 8.71 -10.22
CA TYR A 53 13.31 8.43 -11.57
C TYR A 53 13.71 9.56 -12.52
N LYS A 54 14.66 9.28 -13.43
CA LYS A 54 15.32 10.30 -14.26
C LYS A 54 15.90 11.39 -13.35
N ASP A 55 15.57 12.65 -13.61
CA ASP A 55 16.03 13.81 -12.83
C ASP A 55 15.20 14.06 -11.55
N MET A 56 14.14 13.29 -11.33
CA MET A 56 13.28 13.42 -10.15
C MET A 56 13.82 12.61 -8.97
N ILE A 57 13.81 13.22 -7.78
CA ILE A 57 14.11 12.58 -6.51
C ILE A 57 12.92 12.81 -5.58
N ILE A 58 12.39 11.74 -4.99
CA ILE A 58 11.47 11.80 -3.85
C ILE A 58 12.28 11.39 -2.62
N PRO A 59 12.53 12.28 -1.64
CA PRO A 59 13.23 11.92 -0.42
C PRO A 59 12.45 10.86 0.36
N GLU A 60 13.16 10.11 1.18
CA GLU A 60 12.57 9.24 2.18
C GLU A 60 11.83 10.05 3.25
N LEU A 61 10.72 9.49 3.73
CA LEU A 61 10.02 9.98 4.90
C LEU A 61 10.93 9.83 6.11
N SER A 62 11.06 10.93 6.86
CA SER A 62 11.79 10.95 8.12
C SER A 62 11.22 9.94 9.12
N TYR A 63 12.09 9.35 9.93
CA TYR A 63 11.72 8.45 11.01
C TYR A 63 12.66 8.62 12.20
N ASP A 64 12.18 8.31 13.40
CA ASP A 64 12.96 8.29 14.63
C ASP A 64 12.83 6.94 15.32
N LEU A 65 13.91 6.15 15.28
CA LEU A 65 13.96 4.84 15.92
C LEU A 65 13.77 4.92 17.43
N LYS A 66 13.99 6.07 18.08
CA LYS A 66 13.76 6.23 19.52
C LYS A 66 12.28 6.22 19.89
N LYS A 67 11.38 6.40 18.92
CA LYS A 67 9.92 6.32 19.11
C LYS A 67 9.38 4.89 19.07
N HIS A 68 10.23 3.88 18.87
CA HIS A 68 9.78 2.50 18.98
C HIS A 68 9.27 2.22 20.40
N THR A 69 8.31 1.31 20.49
CA THR A 69 7.87 0.76 21.78
C THR A 69 8.26 -0.70 21.86
N ILE A 70 8.23 -1.26 23.06
CA ILE A 70 8.50 -2.68 23.29
C ILE A 70 7.20 -3.30 23.82
N THR A 71 6.75 -4.39 23.20
CA THR A 71 5.57 -5.13 23.66
C THR A 71 5.85 -5.81 25.00
N GLU A 72 4.80 -6.25 25.71
CA GLU A 72 4.97 -7.02 26.96
C GLU A 72 5.82 -8.28 26.78
N SER A 73 5.84 -8.86 25.57
CA SER A 73 6.64 -10.03 25.22
C SER A 73 8.06 -9.69 24.71
N GLY A 74 8.48 -8.43 24.75
CA GLY A 74 9.84 -8.01 24.40
C GLY A 74 10.08 -7.76 22.90
N PHE A 75 9.04 -7.70 22.06
CA PHE A 75 9.18 -7.41 20.63
C PHE A 75 9.20 -5.91 20.36
N LEU A 76 10.01 -5.47 19.40
CA LEU A 76 10.00 -4.09 18.93
C LEU A 76 8.72 -3.80 18.13
N ASN A 77 8.06 -2.70 18.46
CA ASN A 77 6.89 -2.20 17.77
C ASN A 77 7.24 -0.85 17.12
N PHE A 78 7.08 -0.78 15.80
CA PHE A 78 7.54 0.36 14.99
C PHE A 78 6.41 1.26 14.48
N VAL A 79 5.17 1.03 14.90
CA VAL A 79 4.00 1.78 14.41
C VAL A 79 4.14 3.31 14.49
N ASP A 80 4.92 3.82 15.45
CA ASP A 80 5.11 5.25 15.72
C ASP A 80 6.47 5.82 15.29
N ILE A 81 7.35 5.05 14.65
CA ILE A 81 8.69 5.56 14.26
C ILE A 81 8.63 6.53 13.09
N TRP A 82 7.68 6.35 12.18
CA TRP A 82 7.56 7.15 10.96
C TRP A 82 6.90 8.49 11.27
N ASP A 83 7.51 9.57 10.80
CA ASP A 83 6.94 10.89 10.95
C ASP A 83 5.68 11.07 10.10
N ASN A 84 4.89 12.10 10.42
CA ASN A 84 3.71 12.45 9.65
C ASN A 84 4.12 13.02 8.28
N PRO A 85 3.72 12.39 7.16
CA PRO A 85 4.10 12.86 5.82
C PRO A 85 3.37 14.15 5.40
N LEU A 86 2.34 14.58 6.14
CA LEU A 86 1.66 15.85 5.90
C LEU A 86 2.41 17.06 6.48
N GLU A 87 3.39 16.84 7.36
CA GLU A 87 4.20 17.93 7.92
C GLU A 87 5.03 18.61 6.84
N LYS A 88 5.23 19.93 6.96
CA LYS A 88 5.93 20.75 5.96
C LYS A 88 7.33 20.20 5.62
N THR A 89 8.04 19.68 6.61
CA THR A 89 9.39 19.11 6.46
C THR A 89 9.39 17.77 5.70
N ASN A 90 8.29 17.02 5.76
CA ASN A 90 8.18 15.69 5.15
C ASN A 90 7.34 15.67 3.87
N HIS A 91 6.67 16.78 3.54
CA HIS A 91 5.74 16.86 2.41
C HIS A 91 6.34 16.43 1.07
N GLN A 92 7.65 16.64 0.87
CA GLN A 92 8.36 16.23 -0.35
C GLN A 92 8.45 14.69 -0.52
N SER A 93 8.27 13.92 0.56
CA SER A 93 8.25 12.46 0.51
C SER A 93 6.92 11.89 -0.01
N LEU A 94 5.84 12.69 -0.04
CA LEU A 94 4.53 12.25 -0.51
C LEU A 94 4.56 11.85 -1.98
N ILE A 95 3.96 10.70 -2.28
CA ILE A 95 3.83 10.21 -3.64
C ILE A 95 2.65 10.95 -4.29
N PRO A 96 2.81 11.56 -5.49
CA PRO A 96 1.76 12.34 -6.15
C PRO A 96 0.71 11.41 -6.80
N LEU A 97 -0.20 10.85 -6.00
CA LEU A 97 -1.19 9.87 -6.44
C LEU A 97 -2.15 10.43 -7.49
N GLU A 98 -2.36 11.74 -7.52
CA GLU A 98 -3.18 12.43 -8.52
C GLU A 98 -2.63 12.29 -9.95
N LYS A 99 -1.34 11.98 -10.12
CA LYS A 99 -0.75 11.74 -11.45
C LYS A 99 -1.13 10.39 -12.03
N ALA A 100 -1.54 9.45 -11.18
CA ALA A 100 -1.95 8.13 -11.64
C ALA A 100 -3.25 8.18 -12.45
N GLN A 101 -3.32 7.29 -13.44
CA GLN A 101 -4.46 7.19 -14.37
C GLN A 101 -5.43 6.07 -13.98
N GLY A 102 -4.92 4.98 -13.39
CA GLY A 102 -5.71 3.82 -12.98
C GLY A 102 -6.36 3.98 -11.61
N PRO A 103 -7.40 3.20 -11.31
CA PRO A 103 -8.01 3.17 -9.99
C PRO A 103 -7.09 2.46 -8.98
N PHE A 104 -7.35 2.74 -7.70
CA PHE A 104 -6.66 2.13 -6.58
C PHE A 104 -7.61 1.29 -5.72
N LEU A 105 -7.08 0.17 -5.22
CA LEU A 105 -7.63 -0.58 -4.10
C LEU A 105 -6.60 -0.62 -2.96
N PHE A 106 -6.99 -0.14 -1.79
CA PHE A 106 -6.21 -0.24 -0.56
C PHE A 106 -6.79 -1.34 0.33
N ILE A 107 -5.96 -2.33 0.64
CA ILE A 107 -6.21 -3.33 1.67
C ILE A 107 -5.49 -2.86 2.93
N VAL A 108 -6.26 -2.64 4.01
CA VAL A 108 -5.78 -2.01 5.23
C VAL A 108 -6.04 -2.88 6.44
N SER A 109 -4.96 -3.24 7.11
CA SER A 109 -4.93 -3.90 8.39
C SER A 109 -5.06 -2.90 9.52
N MET A 110 -6.02 -3.14 10.40
CA MET A 110 -6.34 -2.22 11.49
C MET A 110 -5.47 -2.44 12.74
N ASP A 111 -4.76 -3.57 12.80
CA ASP A 111 -3.81 -3.92 13.85
C ASP A 111 -2.38 -3.98 13.27
N ASP A 112 -2.08 -3.13 12.29
CA ASP A 112 -0.75 -3.03 11.69
C ASP A 112 0.22 -2.33 12.64
N HIS A 113 1.22 -3.09 13.11
CA HIS A 113 2.26 -2.60 14.02
C HIS A 113 3.58 -2.22 13.34
N ASN A 114 3.65 -2.29 12.01
CA ASN A 114 4.81 -1.80 11.26
C ASN A 114 4.70 -0.30 11.00
N TRP A 115 3.50 0.18 10.66
CA TRP A 115 3.22 1.60 10.43
C TRP A 115 1.71 1.89 10.39
N LYS A 116 1.33 3.17 10.27
CA LYS A 116 -0.07 3.64 10.35
C LYS A 116 -0.86 3.47 9.05
N SER A 117 -1.02 2.24 8.56
CA SER A 117 -1.71 1.91 7.30
C SER A 117 -3.09 2.57 7.15
N LYS A 118 -3.89 2.63 8.23
CA LYS A 118 -5.19 3.34 8.25
C LYS A 118 -5.05 4.84 7.95
N VAL A 119 -4.05 5.49 8.55
CA VAL A 119 -3.80 6.92 8.35
C VAL A 119 -3.37 7.18 6.92
N TYR A 120 -2.47 6.36 6.38
CA TYR A 120 -1.99 6.50 5.00
C TYR A 120 -3.11 6.30 3.98
N ALA A 121 -3.99 5.30 4.15
CA ALA A 121 -5.13 5.11 3.27
C ALA A 121 -6.11 6.31 3.29
N ARG A 122 -6.28 6.96 4.45
CA ARG A 122 -7.06 8.20 4.56
C ARG A 122 -6.39 9.33 3.78
N ILE A 123 -5.07 9.52 3.95
CA ILE A 123 -4.29 10.55 3.25
C ILE A 123 -4.41 10.35 1.73
N ALA A 124 -4.27 9.12 1.22
CA ALA A 124 -4.45 8.83 -0.21
C ALA A 124 -5.85 9.24 -0.70
N SER A 125 -6.89 8.90 0.06
CA SER A 125 -8.27 9.24 -0.28
C SER A 125 -8.51 10.75 -0.32
N GLU A 126 -7.93 11.50 0.63
CA GLU A 126 -8.02 12.97 0.70
C GLU A 126 -7.23 13.62 -0.45
N GLN A 127 -5.99 13.18 -0.69
CA GLN A 127 -5.14 13.67 -1.78
C GLN A 127 -5.80 13.49 -3.15
N LEU A 128 -6.36 12.31 -3.43
CA LEU A 128 -7.04 12.03 -4.70
C LEU A 128 -8.26 12.93 -4.89
N GLN A 129 -9.10 13.06 -3.86
CA GLN A 129 -10.31 13.89 -3.93
C GLN A 129 -9.98 15.39 -4.08
N ALA A 130 -8.95 15.88 -3.37
CA ALA A 130 -8.50 17.26 -3.49
C ALA A 130 -8.05 17.64 -4.92
N HIS A 131 -7.65 16.65 -5.72
CA HIS A 131 -7.25 16.82 -7.12
C HIS A 131 -8.33 16.36 -8.13
N GLY A 132 -9.58 16.20 -7.68
CA GLY A 132 -10.72 15.84 -8.54
C GLY A 132 -10.68 14.42 -9.09
N LYS A 133 -9.92 13.51 -8.47
CA LYS A 133 -9.91 12.08 -8.82
C LYS A 133 -11.01 11.33 -8.05
N ASP A 134 -11.43 10.21 -8.62
CA ASP A 134 -12.36 9.29 -7.96
C ASP A 134 -11.76 8.78 -6.63
N ARG A 135 -12.62 8.61 -5.63
CA ARG A 135 -12.22 8.06 -4.33
C ARG A 135 -11.69 6.62 -4.52
N PRO A 136 -10.55 6.25 -3.92
CA PRO A 136 -10.06 4.89 -4.01
C PRO A 136 -10.99 3.93 -3.25
N GLN A 137 -11.03 2.67 -3.70
CA GLN A 137 -11.65 1.62 -2.88
C GLN A 137 -10.72 1.33 -1.70
N ILE A 138 -11.25 1.31 -0.48
CA ILE A 138 -10.49 0.98 0.73
C ILE A 138 -11.26 -0.07 1.53
N ILE A 139 -10.58 -1.15 1.89
CA ILE A 139 -11.13 -2.22 2.71
C ILE A 139 -10.32 -2.30 4.00
N TYR A 140 -11.01 -2.17 5.13
CA TYR A 140 -10.41 -2.22 6.46
C TYR A 140 -10.71 -3.57 7.10
N TYR A 141 -9.67 -4.24 7.61
CA TYR A 141 -9.77 -5.53 8.28
C TYR A 141 -9.40 -5.41 9.77
N PRO A 142 -10.41 -5.36 10.67
CA PRO A 142 -10.21 -5.40 12.12
C PRO A 142 -9.42 -6.63 12.57
N GLY A 143 -8.51 -6.46 13.53
CA GLY A 143 -7.74 -7.57 14.12
C GLY A 143 -6.76 -8.26 13.16
N SER A 144 -6.47 -7.65 12.00
CA SER A 144 -5.44 -8.15 11.09
C SER A 144 -4.18 -7.29 11.23
N GLY A 145 -3.01 -7.94 11.32
CA GLY A 145 -1.70 -7.31 11.34
C GLY A 145 -1.09 -7.06 9.97
N HIS A 146 0.17 -6.63 9.95
CA HIS A 146 0.88 -6.14 8.77
C HIS A 146 0.93 -7.17 7.63
N CYS A 147 1.28 -8.43 7.89
CA CYS A 147 1.55 -9.42 6.86
C CYS A 147 0.28 -10.11 6.32
N ILE A 148 -0.49 -9.45 5.44
CA ILE A 148 -1.61 -10.08 4.74
C ILE A 148 -1.09 -10.94 3.58
N ASP A 149 -0.78 -12.19 3.89
CA ASP A 149 -0.35 -13.21 2.92
C ASP A 149 -1.54 -13.85 2.16
N PRO A 150 -1.31 -14.67 1.12
CA PRO A 150 -2.36 -15.47 0.50
C PRO A 150 -3.15 -16.33 1.50
N PRO A 151 -4.36 -16.79 1.14
CA PRO A 151 -5.24 -17.49 2.08
C PRO A 151 -4.57 -18.70 2.73
N TYR A 152 -4.86 -18.86 4.03
CA TYR A 152 -4.40 -19.98 4.86
C TYR A 152 -2.89 -20.01 5.17
N PHE A 153 -2.13 -18.99 4.79
CA PHE A 153 -0.80 -18.78 5.36
C PHE A 153 -0.91 -18.54 6.88
N PRO A 154 -0.09 -19.20 7.71
CA PRO A 154 -0.15 -19.01 9.15
C PRO A 154 0.27 -17.59 9.52
N LEU A 155 -0.45 -16.99 10.47
CA LEU A 155 -0.13 -15.66 10.98
C LEU A 155 1.26 -15.65 11.64
N CYS A 156 2.16 -14.82 11.11
CA CYS A 156 3.43 -14.48 11.73
C CYS A 156 3.28 -13.17 12.54
N ARG A 157 3.00 -13.29 13.86
CA ARG A 157 2.82 -12.10 14.73
C ARG A 157 4.12 -11.35 15.01
N ALA A 158 5.24 -12.05 15.02
CA ALA A 158 6.56 -11.48 15.20
C ALA A 158 7.63 -12.34 14.54
N SER A 159 8.69 -11.71 14.05
CA SER A 159 9.88 -12.40 13.55
C SER A 159 11.11 -11.50 13.63
N VAL A 160 12.30 -12.07 13.40
CA VAL A 160 13.52 -11.27 13.26
C VAL A 160 13.47 -10.57 11.90
N HIS A 161 13.36 -9.24 11.92
CA HIS A 161 13.28 -8.44 10.71
C HIS A 161 14.59 -8.54 9.92
N ALA A 162 14.53 -9.07 8.69
CA ALA A 162 15.70 -9.44 7.91
C ALA A 162 16.73 -8.32 7.71
N VAL A 163 16.27 -7.06 7.62
CA VAL A 163 17.17 -5.90 7.44
C VAL A 163 17.72 -5.38 8.78
N LEU A 164 16.95 -5.48 9.87
CA LEU A 164 17.33 -4.88 11.15
C LEU A 164 18.05 -5.87 12.06
N GLY A 165 17.86 -7.18 11.84
CA GLY A 165 18.35 -8.23 12.74
C GLY A 165 17.66 -8.21 14.11
N GLN A 166 16.51 -7.54 14.25
CA GLN A 166 15.80 -7.34 15.51
C GLN A 166 14.43 -8.02 15.52
N PRO A 167 13.93 -8.47 16.68
CA PRO A 167 12.63 -9.13 16.78
C PRO A 167 11.51 -8.07 16.73
N VAL A 168 10.73 -8.06 15.65
CA VAL A 168 9.69 -7.06 15.36
C VAL A 168 8.30 -7.66 15.47
N PHE A 169 7.37 -6.90 16.04
CA PHE A 169 5.96 -7.23 16.12
C PHE A 169 5.17 -6.66 14.92
N TYR A 170 4.32 -7.49 14.32
CA TYR A 170 3.53 -7.16 13.14
C TYR A 170 2.02 -7.04 13.42
N GLY A 171 1.57 -7.46 14.61
CA GLY A 171 0.16 -7.47 15.00
C GLY A 171 -0.63 -8.66 14.43
N GLY A 172 -1.94 -8.60 14.62
CA GLY A 172 -2.91 -9.57 14.13
C GLY A 172 -3.37 -10.58 15.18
N GLU A 173 -4.63 -10.96 15.06
CA GLU A 173 -5.31 -12.01 15.81
C GLU A 173 -5.62 -13.19 14.89
N PRO A 174 -5.24 -14.44 15.23
CA PRO A 174 -5.24 -15.57 14.28
C PRO A 174 -6.55 -15.74 13.49
N LYS A 175 -7.70 -15.69 14.17
CA LYS A 175 -9.02 -15.87 13.55
C LYS A 175 -9.43 -14.69 12.66
N ALA A 176 -9.12 -13.46 13.07
CA ALA A 176 -9.48 -12.27 12.31
C ALA A 176 -8.57 -12.12 11.10
N HIS A 177 -7.26 -12.35 11.29
CA HIS A 177 -6.25 -12.25 10.25
C HIS A 177 -6.46 -13.30 9.14
N SER A 178 -6.72 -14.57 9.49
CA SER A 178 -7.02 -15.62 8.50
C SER A 178 -8.24 -15.29 7.64
N LYS A 179 -9.30 -14.72 8.23
CA LYS A 179 -10.47 -14.24 7.48
C LYS A 179 -10.12 -13.06 6.57
N ALA A 180 -9.30 -12.14 7.05
CA ALA A 180 -8.83 -11.00 6.27
C ALA A 180 -8.02 -11.44 5.05
N GLN A 181 -7.13 -12.43 5.17
CA GLN A 181 -6.38 -12.99 4.05
C GLN A 181 -7.29 -13.62 2.99
N ALA A 182 -8.27 -14.42 3.44
CA ALA A 182 -9.22 -15.07 2.54
C ALA A 182 -10.07 -14.05 1.76
N ASP A 183 -10.63 -13.05 2.43
CA ASP A 183 -11.42 -12.01 1.77
C ASP A 183 -10.54 -11.11 0.90
N ALA A 184 -9.39 -10.62 1.40
CA ALA A 184 -8.48 -9.78 0.62
C ALA A 184 -8.08 -10.45 -0.68
N TRP A 185 -7.76 -11.76 -0.67
CA TRP A 185 -7.45 -12.51 -1.89
C TRP A 185 -8.60 -12.49 -2.92
N GLN A 186 -9.85 -12.62 -2.46
CA GLN A 186 -11.03 -12.52 -3.32
C GLN A 186 -11.24 -11.09 -3.86
N GLN A 187 -11.07 -10.08 -3.01
CA GLN A 187 -11.20 -8.66 -3.37
C GLN A 187 -10.17 -8.26 -4.44
N ILE A 188 -8.91 -8.71 -4.27
CA ILE A 188 -7.81 -8.45 -5.21
C ILE A 188 -8.11 -9.07 -6.58
N GLN A 189 -8.52 -10.34 -6.62
CA GLN A 189 -8.90 -11.01 -7.87
C GLN A 189 -10.08 -10.30 -8.54
N THR A 190 -11.12 -9.95 -7.77
CA THR A 190 -12.30 -9.23 -8.28
C THR A 190 -11.91 -7.88 -8.88
N PHE A 191 -11.07 -7.12 -8.17
CA PHE A 191 -10.60 -5.82 -8.61
C PHE A 191 -9.77 -5.92 -9.90
N PHE A 192 -8.83 -6.86 -10.00
CA PHE A 192 -8.05 -7.03 -11.22
C PHE A 192 -8.88 -7.58 -12.38
N HIS A 193 -9.77 -8.55 -12.16
CA HIS A 193 -10.67 -9.01 -13.23
C HIS A 193 -11.54 -7.88 -13.77
N LYS A 194 -12.06 -7.01 -12.89
CA LYS A 194 -12.85 -5.84 -13.32
C LYS A 194 -12.06 -4.89 -14.21
N HIS A 195 -10.83 -4.54 -13.83
CA HIS A 195 -10.08 -3.46 -14.50
C HIS A 195 -9.14 -3.93 -15.61
N LEU A 196 -8.65 -5.18 -15.56
CA LEU A 196 -7.72 -5.74 -16.55
C LEU A 196 -8.42 -6.55 -17.65
N ASN A 197 -9.64 -7.08 -17.43
CA ASN A 197 -10.31 -7.88 -18.45
C ASN A 197 -10.99 -7.06 -19.57
N GLY A 198 -11.03 -5.73 -19.47
CA GLY A 198 -11.27 -4.86 -20.62
C GLY A 198 -12.73 -4.55 -20.98
N LYS A 199 -13.69 -4.59 -20.04
CA LYS A 199 -14.95 -3.87 -20.29
C LYS A 199 -14.71 -2.38 -20.07
N LYS A 200 -14.39 -1.64 -21.14
CA LYS A 200 -14.41 -0.17 -21.11
C LYS A 200 -15.77 0.25 -20.54
N SER A 201 -15.79 0.92 -19.39
CA SER A 201 -16.95 1.71 -19.00
C SER A 201 -17.04 2.85 -20.02
N VAL A 202 -17.91 2.68 -21.01
CA VAL A 202 -18.31 3.78 -21.89
C VAL A 202 -19.01 4.77 -20.96
N ARG A 203 -18.37 5.91 -20.67
CA ARG A 203 -19.08 7.04 -20.08
C ARG A 203 -20.14 7.46 -21.11
N PRO A 204 -21.43 7.57 -20.76
CA PRO A 204 -22.41 8.13 -21.67
C PRO A 204 -21.95 9.55 -21.99
N SER A 205 -21.74 9.83 -23.27
CA SER A 205 -21.63 11.20 -23.76
C SER A 205 -22.89 11.95 -23.31
N LYS A 206 -22.71 13.02 -22.54
CA LYS A 206 -23.80 13.94 -22.23
C LYS A 206 -24.31 14.51 -23.55
N LEU A 207 -25.55 14.18 -23.90
CA LEU A 207 -26.40 14.99 -24.77
C LEU A 207 -26.94 16.16 -23.95
#